data_AF-A0A9D6WRZ3-F1
#
_entry.id   AF-A0A9D6WRZ3-F1
#
_cell.length_a   1.000
_cell.length_b   1.000
_cell.length_c   1.000
_cell.angle_alpha   90.00
_cell.angle_beta   90.00
_cell.angle_gamma   90.00
#
_symmetry.space_group_name_H-M   'P 1'
#
loop_
_entity.id
_entity.type
_entity.pdbx_description
1 polymer ?
#
loop_
_entity_poly.entity_id
_entity_poly.type
_entity_poly.pdbx_seq_one_letter_code
_entity_poly.pdbx_strand_id
1 'polypeptide(L)'
;MANMELTFEQLLAAVRNLPYAQKTKLWQELDSEVDRNEIRRQAREALEEIWAANEGVSEDEVMADVDAALAEIRAERTARRP
;
A
#
# COMPACT_ATOMS: atom_id res chain seq x y z
N MET A 1 17.51 -34.78 -3.66
CA MET A 1 17.78 -33.39 -3.24
C MET A 1 16.51 -32.88 -2.58
N ALA A 2 16.58 -32.45 -1.31
CA ALA A 2 15.41 -31.91 -0.63
C ALA A 2 15.06 -30.56 -1.27
N ASN A 3 13.89 -30.48 -1.90
CA ASN A 3 13.34 -29.22 -2.40
C ASN A 3 12.89 -28.45 -1.16
N MET A 4 13.76 -27.59 -0.61
CA MET A 4 13.36 -26.67 0.45
C MET A 4 12.41 -25.65 -0.17
N GLU A 5 11.11 -25.85 0.04
CA GLU A 5 10.13 -24.81 -0.22
C GLU A 5 10.42 -23.65 0.73
N LEU A 6 11.05 -22.60 0.19
CA LEU A 6 11.24 -21.36 0.91
C LEU A 6 9.89 -20.69 1.09
N THR A 7 9.60 -20.25 2.31
CA THR A 7 8.43 -19.43 2.55
C THR A 7 8.57 -18.09 1.82
N PHE A 8 7.45 -17.42 1.54
CA PHE A 8 7.46 -16.10 0.91
C PHE A 8 8.30 -15.08 1.71
N GLU A 9 8.26 -15.15 3.04
CA GLU A 9 9.07 -14.29 3.91
C GLU A 9 10.57 -14.54 3.75
N GLN A 10 10.98 -15.81 3.62
CA GLN A 10 12.38 -16.18 3.39
C GLN A 10 12.87 -15.72 2.01
N LEU A 11 12.02 -15.81 0.99
CA LEU A 11 12.29 -15.25 -0.34
C LEU A 11 12.44 -13.72 -0.29
N LEU A 12 11.53 -13.03 0.41
CA LEU A 12 11.59 -11.58 0.62
C LEU A 12 12.88 -11.15 1.31
N ALA A 13 13.28 -11.86 2.37
CA ALA A 13 14.52 -11.60 3.08
C ALA A 13 15.75 -11.81 2.18
N ALA A 14 15.75 -12.87 1.37
CA ALA A 14 16.82 -13.13 0.41
C ALA A 14 16.93 -12.02 -0.64
N VAL A 15 15.81 -11.61 -1.24
CA VAL A 15 15.76 -10.52 -2.22
C VAL A 15 16.23 -9.20 -1.61
N ARG A 16 15.84 -8.90 -0.37
CA ARG A 16 16.28 -7.70 0.36
C ARG A 16 17.79 -7.63 0.55
N ASN A 17 18.46 -8.76 0.68
CA ASN A 17 19.91 -8.82 0.87
C ASN A 17 20.70 -8.81 -0.45
N LEU A 18 20.03 -8.87 -1.62
CA LEU A 18 20.72 -8.81 -2.91
C LEU A 18 21.36 -7.44 -3.16
N PRO A 19 22.52 -7.40 -3.85
CA PRO A 19 23.08 -6.17 -4.40
C PRO A 19 22.09 -5.44 -5.30
N TYR A 20 22.17 -4.12 -5.35
CA TYR A 20 21.25 -3.28 -6.13
C TYR A 20 21.15 -3.72 -7.59
N ALA A 21 22.28 -3.97 -8.26
CA ALA A 21 22.30 -4.42 -9.66
C ALA A 21 21.56 -5.76 -9.88
N GLN A 22 21.64 -6.68 -8.91
CA GLN A 22 20.95 -7.97 -8.99
C GLN A 22 19.46 -7.82 -8.74
N LYS A 23 19.05 -6.93 -7.82
CA LYS A 23 17.64 -6.56 -7.64
C LYS A 23 17.06 -5.97 -8.92
N THR A 24 17.78 -5.03 -9.56
CA THR A 24 17.32 -4.41 -10.81
C THR A 24 17.12 -5.44 -11.91
N LYS A 25 18.07 -6.38 -12.08
CA LYS A 25 17.94 -7.44 -13.08
C LYS A 25 16.76 -8.36 -12.78
N LEU A 26 16.60 -8.78 -11.53
CA LEU A 26 15.47 -9.60 -11.08
C LEU A 26 14.14 -8.88 -11.36
N TRP A 27 14.05 -7.58 -11.03
CA TRP A 27 12.89 -6.77 -11.33
C TRP A 27 12.60 -6.69 -12.84
N GLN A 28 13.62 -6.52 -13.69
CA GLN A 28 13.44 -6.46 -15.15
C GLN A 28 12.93 -7.79 -15.73
N GLU A 29 13.42 -8.91 -15.23
CA GLU A 29 12.97 -10.25 -15.65
C GLU A 29 11.51 -10.47 -15.23
N LEU A 30 11.19 -10.20 -13.97
CA LEU A 30 9.82 -10.33 -13.44
C LEU A 30 8.85 -9.34 -14.08
N ASP A 31 9.27 -8.11 -14.39
CA ASP A 31 8.43 -7.08 -15.01
C ASP A 31 7.90 -7.52 -16.38
N SER A 32 8.62 -8.39 -17.09
CA SER A 32 8.17 -8.96 -18.36
C SER A 32 7.06 -10.01 -18.20
N GLU A 33 6.96 -10.61 -17.02
CA GLU A 33 5.94 -11.60 -16.66
C GLU A 33 4.72 -10.96 -16.00
N VAL A 34 4.81 -9.67 -15.64
CA VAL A 34 3.70 -8.92 -15.06
C VAL A 34 2.70 -8.55 -16.15
N ASP A 35 1.49 -9.10 -16.05
CA ASP A 35 0.35 -8.62 -16.84
C ASP A 35 -0.12 -7.26 -16.29
N ARG A 36 0.46 -6.20 -16.85
CA ARG A 36 0.14 -4.82 -16.49
C ARG A 36 -1.32 -4.46 -16.76
N ASN A 37 -2.01 -5.16 -17.67
CA ASN A 37 -3.43 -4.91 -17.92
C ASN A 37 -4.28 -5.50 -16.80
N GLU A 38 -3.93 -6.70 -16.34
CA GLU A 38 -4.58 -7.33 -15.20
C GLU A 38 -4.41 -6.50 -13.92
N ILE A 39 -3.20 -5.99 -13.64
CA ILE A 39 -2.98 -5.08 -12.50
C ILE A 39 -3.82 -3.81 -12.61
N ARG A 40 -3.88 -3.19 -13.78
CA ARG A 40 -4.71 -1.99 -14.00
C ARG A 40 -6.20 -2.29 -13.81
N ARG A 41 -6.66 -3.46 -14.25
CA ARG A 41 -8.04 -3.92 -14.05
C ARG A 41 -8.35 -4.06 -12.56
N GLN A 42 -7.52 -4.79 -11.82
CA GLN A 42 -7.69 -4.96 -10.36
C GLN A 42 -7.65 -3.62 -9.60
N ALA A 43 -6.72 -2.73 -9.97
CA ALA A 43 -6.65 -1.40 -9.36
C ALA A 43 -7.90 -0.56 -9.64
N ARG A 44 -8.46 -0.64 -10.85
CA ARG A 44 -9.71 0.03 -11.19
C ARG A 44 -10.89 -0.54 -10.40
N GLU A 45 -11.00 -1.86 -10.30
CA GLU A 45 -12.06 -2.52 -9.54
C GLU A 45 -12.02 -2.12 -8.06
N ALA A 46 -10.84 -2.09 -7.46
CA ALA A 46 -10.67 -1.62 -6.08
C ALA A 46 -11.08 -0.14 -5.91
N LEU A 47 -10.76 0.72 -6.88
CA LEU A 47 -11.19 2.13 -6.85
C LEU A 47 -12.70 2.26 -6.99
N GLU A 48 -13.33 1.49 -7.88
CA GLU A 48 -14.78 1.47 -8.05
C GLU A 48 -15.47 0.97 -6.77
N GLU A 49 -14.92 -0.04 -6.08
CA GLU A 49 -15.42 -0.53 -4.79
C GLU A 49 -15.31 0.53 -3.69
N ILE A 50 -14.17 1.22 -3.60
CA ILE A 50 -13.97 2.32 -2.65
C ILE A 50 -14.97 3.44 -2.94
N TRP A 51 -15.14 3.83 -4.20
CA TRP A 51 -16.09 4.87 -4.57
C TRP A 51 -17.52 4.47 -4.26
N ALA A 52 -17.94 3.24 -4.58
CA ALA A 52 -19.26 2.74 -4.23
C ALA A 52 -19.50 2.70 -2.71
N ALA A 53 -18.50 2.29 -1.93
CA ALA A 53 -18.59 2.27 -0.47
C ALA A 53 -18.72 3.68 0.14
N ASN A 54 -18.27 4.71 -0.58
CA ASN A 54 -18.30 6.11 -0.15
C ASN A 54 -19.23 6.98 -1.00
N GLU A 55 -20.13 6.38 -1.80
CA GLU A 55 -20.99 7.11 -2.76
C GLU A 55 -21.94 8.11 -2.07
N GLY A 56 -22.19 7.92 -0.77
CA GLY A 56 -22.98 8.82 0.08
C GLY A 56 -22.16 9.74 0.98
N VAL A 57 -20.83 9.73 0.89
CA VAL A 57 -19.95 10.58 1.70
C VAL A 57 -19.43 11.70 0.81
N SER A 58 -19.92 12.91 1.05
CA SER A 58 -19.44 14.09 0.32
C SER A 58 -18.00 14.44 0.73
N GLU A 59 -17.26 15.08 -0.18
CA GLU A 59 -15.93 15.60 0.12
C GLU A 59 -15.97 16.55 1.34
N ASP A 60 -17.05 17.33 1.47
CA ASP A 60 -17.27 18.22 2.61
C ASP A 60 -17.41 17.45 3.94
N GLU A 61 -18.08 16.29 3.95
CA GLU A 61 -18.18 15.42 5.13
C GLU A 61 -16.83 14.81 5.50
N VAL A 62 -16.06 14.33 4.52
CA VAL A 62 -14.68 13.84 4.76
C VAL A 62 -13.80 14.95 5.33
N MET A 63 -13.88 16.16 4.78
CA MET A 63 -13.08 17.29 5.23
C MET A 63 -13.49 17.75 6.64
N ALA A 64 -14.78 17.73 6.97
CA ALA A 64 -15.27 18.02 8.31
C ALA A 64 -14.75 17.02 9.35
N ASP A 65 -14.74 15.72 9.02
CA ASP A 65 -14.19 14.67 9.89
C ASP A 65 -12.67 14.83 10.09
N VAL A 66 -11.94 15.17 9.02
CA VAL A 66 -10.51 15.47 9.09
C VAL A 66 -10.23 16.67 9.99
N ASP A 67 -10.99 17.76 9.84
CA ASP A 67 -10.84 18.95 10.68
C ASP A 67 -11.15 18.68 12.15
N ALA A 68 -12.18 17.86 12.44
CA ALA A 68 -12.51 17.42 13.79
C ALA A 68 -11.37 16.59 14.42
N ALA A 69 -10.84 15.60 13.69
CA ALA A 69 -9.72 14.79 14.14
C ALA A 69 -8.45 15.63 14.38
N LEU A 70 -8.16 16.60 13.50
CA LEU A 70 -7.04 17.53 13.69
C LEU A 70 -7.23 18.44 14.91
N ALA A 71 -8.47 18.87 15.19
CA ALA A 71 -8.79 19.66 16.38
C ALA A 71 -8.55 18.84 17.67
N GLU A 72 -8.95 17.58 17.71
CA GLU A 72 -8.69 16.68 18.84
C GLU A 72 -7.20 16.49 19.08
N ILE A 73 -6.42 16.18 18.03
CA ILE A 73 -4.96 16.03 18.13
C ILE A 73 -4.31 17.32 18.65
N ARG A 74 -4.78 18.49 18.20
CA ARG A 74 -4.26 19.79 18.66
C ARG A 74 -4.63 20.06 20.13
N ALA A 75 -5.85 19.72 20.54
CA ALA A 75 -6.29 19.85 21.93
C ALA A 75 -5.47 18.95 22.85
N GLU A 76 -5.26 17.67 22.48
CA GLU A 76 -4.40 16.75 23.22
C GLU A 76 -2.96 17.26 23.31
N ARG A 77 -2.38 17.74 22.21
CA ARG A 77 -1.03 18.33 22.22
C ARG A 77 -0.93 19.54 23.11
N THR A 78 -1.97 20.36 23.18
CA THR A 78 -2.02 21.55 24.04
C THR A 78 -2.15 21.15 25.50
N ALA A 79 -3.00 20.17 25.83
CA ALA A 79 -3.15 19.64 27.18
C ALA A 79 -1.89 18.93 27.70
N ARG A 80 -1.04 18.41 26.80
CA ARG A 80 0.25 17.79 27.13
C ARG A 80 1.44 18.77 27.15
N ARG A 81 1.23 20.05 26.83
CA ARG A 81 2.27 21.08 27.03
C ARG A 81 2.26 21.50 28.52
N PRO A 82 3.37 21.34 29.26
CA PRO A 82 3.48 21.79 30.65
C PRO A 82 3.38 23.31 30.79
#